data_AF-A0A1T4PCQ7-F1
#
_entry.id   AF-A0A1T4PCQ7-F1
#
_cell.length_a   1.000
_cell.length_b   1.000
_cell.length_c   1.000
_cell.angle_alpha   90.00
_cell.angle_beta   90.00
_cell.angle_gamma   90.00
#
_symmetry.space_group_name_H-M   'P 1'
#
loop_
_entity.id
_entity.type
_entity.pdbx_description
1 polymer ?
#
loop_
_entity_poly.entity_id
_entity_poly.type
_entity_poly.pdbx_seq_one_letter_code
_entity_poly.pdbx_strand_id
1 'polypeptide(L)'
;MKKTRSMVMGAAVLAALALPMVAGAANKLVVNGTDGTTPKMVVTDTGYVGVGTSAPGSSITVTGAVARDAQLYMQQNSPTALALGASGAGLLLHYNQNSGLPPAGTRLGYILFGGMDGATQKNPAGIVGYSEGTWASGGVTGAGFYFATTAADSTSRLERLRIAGDGRIRLSNQPAAPANNATCTAGDLVLDAANAYLYLCTATNTWKRMSFTAY
;
A
#
# COMPACT_ATOMS: atom_id res chain seq x y z
N MET A 1 74.49 -33.92 -32.50
CA MET A 1 73.19 -34.41 -32.01
C MET A 1 73.05 -34.08 -30.53
N LYS A 2 72.11 -33.18 -30.17
CA LYS A 2 71.23 -33.21 -28.99
C LYS A 2 70.48 -31.87 -28.92
N LYS A 3 69.30 -31.83 -29.55
CA LYS A 3 68.28 -30.79 -29.33
C LYS A 3 67.49 -31.21 -28.11
N THR A 4 67.51 -30.42 -27.04
CA THR A 4 66.56 -30.58 -25.93
C THR A 4 65.47 -29.53 -26.12
N ARG A 5 64.33 -29.92 -26.70
CA ARG A 5 63.06 -29.20 -26.57
C ARG A 5 62.29 -29.90 -25.46
N SER A 6 62.15 -29.26 -24.30
CA SER A 6 61.05 -29.56 -23.37
C SER A 6 61.05 -28.54 -22.22
N MET A 7 60.14 -27.58 -22.27
CA MET A 7 59.11 -27.48 -21.24
C MET A 7 58.06 -26.47 -21.72
N VAL A 8 56.97 -27.07 -22.19
CA VAL A 8 55.74 -26.45 -22.61
C VAL A 8 55.04 -25.88 -21.37
N MET A 9 54.74 -24.59 -21.41
CA MET A 9 53.40 -24.06 -21.10
C MET A 9 52.71 -24.66 -19.85
N GLY A 10 53.27 -24.44 -18.66
CA GLY A 10 52.75 -25.02 -17.41
C GLY A 10 52.29 -24.03 -16.33
N ALA A 11 52.34 -22.71 -16.56
CA ALA A 11 52.19 -21.74 -15.47
C ALA A 11 51.24 -20.55 -15.75
N ALA A 12 50.34 -20.64 -16.74
CA ALA A 12 49.51 -19.50 -17.14
C ALA A 12 47.99 -19.71 -17.02
N VAL A 13 47.50 -20.75 -16.33
CA VAL A 13 46.05 -20.99 -16.19
C VAL A 13 45.55 -21.07 -14.74
N LEU A 14 46.44 -21.02 -13.73
CA LEU A 14 46.02 -21.20 -12.33
C LEU A 14 45.83 -19.91 -11.53
N ALA A 15 45.74 -18.74 -12.17
CA ALA A 15 45.45 -17.47 -11.50
C ALA A 15 44.01 -16.96 -11.71
N ALA A 16 43.24 -17.56 -12.62
CA ALA A 16 41.83 -17.20 -12.84
C ALA A 16 40.87 -17.87 -11.85
N LEU A 17 41.35 -18.82 -11.03
CA LEU A 17 40.55 -19.57 -10.04
C LEU A 17 40.56 -18.96 -8.63
N ALA A 18 41.25 -17.84 -8.42
CA ALA A 18 41.38 -17.17 -7.11
C ALA A 18 40.84 -15.74 -7.09
N LEU A 19 39.91 -15.41 -8.00
CA LEU A 19 39.02 -14.30 -7.72
C LEU A 19 38.12 -14.76 -6.57
N PRO A 20 38.05 -14.05 -5.43
CA PRO A 20 36.98 -14.31 -4.48
C PRO A 20 35.70 -14.04 -5.27
N MET A 21 35.04 -15.12 -5.72
CA MET A 21 33.63 -15.07 -6.00
C MET A 21 33.03 -14.77 -4.64
N VAL A 22 32.91 -13.48 -4.31
CA VAL A 22 31.91 -13.04 -3.36
C VAL A 22 30.66 -13.63 -3.97
N ALA A 23 30.20 -14.73 -3.40
CA ALA A 23 28.89 -15.28 -3.66
C ALA A 23 27.91 -14.25 -3.12
N GLY A 24 27.80 -13.11 -3.83
CA GLY A 24 26.72 -12.18 -3.68
C GLY A 24 25.50 -13.03 -3.87
N ALA A 25 24.73 -13.14 -2.80
CA ALA A 25 23.75 -14.20 -2.66
C ALA A 25 22.85 -14.23 -3.89
N ALA A 26 23.06 -15.24 -4.72
CA ALA A 26 22.46 -15.28 -6.03
C ALA A 26 20.95 -15.42 -5.85
N ASN A 27 20.19 -14.68 -6.66
CA ASN A 27 18.75 -14.84 -6.77
C ASN A 27 18.40 -16.33 -6.90
N LYS A 28 17.44 -16.79 -6.11
CA LYS A 28 17.05 -18.21 -6.04
C LYS A 28 16.26 -18.66 -7.27
N LEU A 29 15.52 -17.75 -7.90
CA LEU A 29 14.83 -17.98 -9.17
C LEU A 29 14.93 -16.71 -10.02
N VAL A 30 15.25 -16.87 -11.30
CA VAL A 30 15.25 -15.78 -12.28
C VAL A 30 14.53 -16.25 -13.54
N VAL A 31 13.52 -15.49 -13.96
CA VAL A 31 12.85 -15.66 -15.25
C VAL A 31 13.30 -14.51 -16.14
N ASN A 32 14.08 -14.82 -17.18
CA ASN A 32 14.52 -13.83 -18.15
C ASN A 32 13.48 -13.58 -19.24
N GLY A 33 13.56 -12.40 -19.85
CA GLY A 33 12.81 -12.07 -21.05
C GLY A 33 13.32 -12.83 -22.27
N THR A 34 12.74 -12.51 -23.43
CA THR A 34 13.11 -13.10 -24.72
C THR A 34 14.56 -12.81 -25.13
N ASP A 35 15.21 -11.81 -24.52
CA ASP A 35 16.63 -11.48 -24.71
C ASP A 35 17.57 -12.41 -23.92
N GLY A 36 17.03 -13.31 -23.12
CA GLY A 36 17.79 -14.26 -22.30
C GLY A 36 18.62 -13.64 -21.18
N THR A 37 18.58 -12.32 -21.00
CA THR A 37 19.51 -11.58 -20.13
C THR A 37 18.82 -10.58 -19.21
N THR A 38 17.66 -10.04 -19.58
CA THR A 38 16.91 -9.10 -18.72
C THR A 38 15.91 -9.86 -17.84
N PRO A 39 16.06 -9.83 -16.51
CA PRO A 39 15.09 -10.45 -15.61
C PRO A 39 13.70 -9.79 -15.72
N LYS A 40 12.66 -10.62 -15.84
CA LYS A 40 11.24 -10.23 -15.80
C LYS A 40 10.58 -10.62 -14.48
N MET A 41 11.03 -11.70 -13.85
CA MET A 41 10.70 -12.07 -12.48
C MET A 41 11.98 -12.54 -11.77
N VAL A 42 12.14 -12.11 -10.52
CA VAL A 42 13.24 -12.51 -9.65
C VAL A 42 12.69 -12.93 -8.29
N VAL A 43 13.20 -14.02 -7.74
CA VAL A 43 13.12 -14.32 -6.30
C VAL A 43 14.51 -14.13 -5.71
N THR A 44 14.67 -13.18 -4.81
CA THR A 44 15.96 -12.87 -4.16
C THR A 44 16.35 -13.97 -3.17
N ASP A 45 17.60 -13.96 -2.74
CA ASP A 45 18.10 -14.80 -1.65
C ASP A 45 17.40 -14.53 -0.30
N THR A 46 16.92 -13.30 -0.10
CA THR A 46 16.10 -12.87 1.06
C THR A 46 14.62 -13.25 0.93
N GLY A 47 14.22 -13.87 -0.18
CA GLY A 47 12.85 -14.36 -0.41
C GLY A 47 11.86 -13.32 -0.93
N TYR A 48 12.32 -12.14 -1.37
CA TYR A 48 11.47 -11.14 -2.01
C TYR A 48 11.26 -11.46 -3.49
N VAL A 49 10.05 -11.19 -3.97
CA VAL A 49 9.68 -11.40 -5.37
C VAL A 49 9.59 -10.05 -6.09
N GLY A 50 10.43 -9.86 -7.10
CA GLY A 50 10.36 -8.73 -8.01
C GLY A 50 9.73 -9.16 -9.34
N VAL A 51 8.74 -8.41 -9.83
CA VAL A 51 8.22 -8.54 -11.20
C VAL A 51 8.47 -7.22 -11.91
N GLY A 52 9.25 -7.26 -12.99
CA GLY A 52 9.75 -6.07 -13.70
C GLY A 52 10.83 -5.28 -12.96
N THR A 53 11.32 -5.77 -11.83
CA THR A 53 12.46 -5.22 -11.06
C THR A 53 13.31 -6.35 -10.49
N SER A 54 14.63 -6.13 -10.43
CA SER A 54 15.59 -7.03 -9.78
C SER A 54 15.93 -6.61 -8.34
N ALA A 55 15.44 -5.46 -7.89
CA ALA A 55 15.68 -4.91 -6.55
C ALA A 55 14.34 -4.61 -5.84
N PRO A 56 13.56 -5.64 -5.47
CA PRO A 56 12.29 -5.45 -4.77
C PRO A 56 12.52 -4.82 -3.38
N GLY A 57 11.75 -3.77 -3.07
CA GLY A 57 11.81 -3.06 -1.79
C GLY A 57 10.89 -3.63 -0.69
N SER A 58 10.06 -4.61 -1.06
CA SER A 58 9.11 -5.31 -0.18
C SER A 58 8.95 -6.76 -0.64
N SER A 59 8.24 -7.59 0.14
CA SER A 59 8.06 -9.02 -0.15
C SER A 59 7.60 -9.33 -1.56
N ILE A 60 6.72 -8.50 -2.13
CA ILE A 60 6.35 -8.54 -3.54
C ILE A 60 6.38 -7.11 -4.06
N THR A 61 7.24 -6.84 -5.04
CA THR A 61 7.31 -5.56 -5.75
C THR A 61 7.04 -5.79 -7.23
N VAL A 62 6.07 -5.06 -7.77
CA VAL A 62 5.75 -5.09 -9.21
C VAL A 62 5.97 -3.69 -9.78
N THR A 63 6.78 -3.61 -10.84
CA THR A 63 7.05 -2.36 -11.55
C THR A 63 6.88 -2.56 -13.04
N GLY A 64 6.40 -1.53 -13.74
CA GLY A 64 6.49 -1.51 -15.19
C GLY A 64 6.22 -0.14 -15.77
N ALA A 65 6.27 -0.08 -17.09
CA ALA A 65 6.33 1.17 -17.85
C ALA A 65 4.94 1.69 -18.24
N VAL A 66 3.93 0.82 -18.24
CA VAL A 66 2.55 1.18 -18.57
C VAL A 66 1.57 0.83 -17.45
N ALA A 67 0.39 1.45 -17.46
CA ALA A 67 -0.57 1.43 -16.35
C ALA A 67 -1.02 0.02 -15.88
N ARG A 68 -0.90 -1.01 -16.72
CA ARG A 68 -1.29 -2.39 -16.39
C ARG A 68 -0.16 -3.27 -15.93
N ASP A 69 1.10 -2.84 -16.07
CA ASP A 69 2.25 -3.68 -15.72
C ASP A 69 2.38 -3.88 -14.21
N ALA A 70 1.91 -2.90 -13.42
CA ALA A 70 1.99 -2.89 -11.95
C ALA A 70 0.59 -2.97 -11.32
N GLN A 71 -0.12 -4.07 -11.56
CA GLN A 71 -1.46 -4.32 -11.01
C GLN A 71 -1.55 -5.70 -10.36
N LEU A 72 -2.36 -5.81 -9.31
CA LEU A 72 -2.90 -7.09 -8.86
C LEU A 72 -4.28 -7.26 -9.49
N TYR A 73 -4.40 -8.15 -10.48
CA TYR A 73 -5.67 -8.46 -11.13
C TYR A 73 -6.25 -9.76 -10.56
N MET A 74 -7.39 -9.66 -9.86
CA MET A 74 -8.07 -10.81 -9.26
C MET A 74 -9.44 -10.96 -9.91
N GLN A 75 -9.71 -12.10 -10.53
CA GLN A 75 -10.95 -12.35 -11.27
C GLN A 75 -11.52 -13.71 -10.90
N GLN A 76 -12.84 -13.76 -10.71
CA GLN A 76 -13.59 -15.00 -10.67
C GLN A 76 -14.30 -15.17 -12.02
N ASN A 77 -14.11 -16.33 -12.65
CA ASN A 77 -14.77 -16.72 -13.91
C ASN A 77 -15.82 -17.78 -13.59
N SER A 78 -17.05 -17.36 -13.26
CA SER A 78 -18.16 -18.29 -13.03
C SER A 78 -18.59 -18.92 -14.35
N PRO A 79 -18.59 -20.27 -14.49
CA PRO A 79 -19.06 -20.94 -15.69
C PRO A 79 -20.61 -20.96 -15.80
N THR A 80 -21.33 -20.48 -14.78
CA THR A 80 -22.80 -20.40 -14.77
C THR A 80 -23.26 -18.99 -14.42
N ALA A 81 -24.32 -18.53 -15.11
CA ALA A 81 -24.92 -17.22 -14.87
C ALA A 81 -25.62 -17.19 -13.49
N LEU A 82 -24.93 -16.57 -12.52
CA LEU A 82 -25.46 -15.94 -11.31
C LEU A 82 -26.47 -16.77 -10.50
N ALA A 83 -25.98 -17.69 -9.67
CA ALA A 83 -26.64 -17.89 -8.39
C ALA A 83 -26.40 -16.65 -7.52
N LEU A 84 -27.45 -16.06 -6.95
CA LEU A 84 -27.33 -15.17 -5.79
C LEU A 84 -26.43 -15.90 -4.77
N GLY A 85 -25.23 -15.38 -4.52
CA GLY A 85 -24.21 -16.03 -3.68
C GLY A 85 -22.94 -16.50 -4.39
N ALA A 86 -22.79 -16.28 -5.71
CA ALA A 86 -21.49 -16.46 -6.36
C ALA A 86 -20.45 -15.49 -5.76
N SER A 87 -19.41 -16.06 -5.14
CA SER A 87 -18.34 -15.28 -4.49
C SER A 87 -17.37 -14.75 -5.55
N GLY A 88 -17.10 -13.44 -5.52
CA GLY A 88 -16.09 -12.80 -6.38
C GLY A 88 -14.65 -13.03 -5.89
N ALA A 89 -13.68 -12.48 -6.61
CA ALA A 89 -12.30 -12.43 -6.10
C ALA A 89 -12.19 -11.41 -4.96
N GLY A 90 -11.28 -11.63 -4.01
CA GLY A 90 -11.14 -10.77 -2.83
C GLY A 90 -9.70 -10.58 -2.38
N LEU A 91 -9.42 -9.43 -1.78
CA LEU A 91 -8.15 -9.12 -1.13
C LEU A 91 -8.34 -9.17 0.39
N LEU A 92 -7.71 -10.14 1.04
CA LEU A 92 -7.71 -10.26 2.51
C LEU A 92 -6.50 -9.54 3.09
N LEU A 93 -6.77 -8.55 3.94
CA LEU A 93 -5.75 -7.85 4.71
C LEU A 93 -5.99 -8.17 6.18
N HIS A 94 -5.02 -8.82 6.82
CA HIS A 94 -5.19 -9.34 8.16
C HIS A 94 -3.93 -9.10 8.99
N TYR A 95 -4.15 -8.89 10.29
CA TYR A 95 -3.12 -8.73 11.29
C TYR A 95 -3.15 -9.95 12.21
N ASN A 96 -2.02 -10.64 12.33
CA ASN A 96 -1.88 -11.79 13.21
C ASN A 96 -0.58 -11.65 14.02
N GLN A 97 -0.70 -11.59 15.34
CA GLN A 97 0.47 -11.51 16.24
C GLN A 97 0.88 -12.88 16.76
N ASN A 98 1.13 -13.87 15.89
CA ASN A 98 1.49 -15.23 16.32
C ASN A 98 0.57 -15.75 17.45
N SER A 99 -0.75 -15.63 17.26
CA SER A 99 -1.81 -15.97 18.25
C SER A 99 -2.15 -14.87 19.28
N GLY A 100 -1.49 -13.72 19.26
CA GLY A 100 -1.89 -12.54 20.04
C GLY A 100 -3.12 -11.84 19.44
N LEU A 101 -4.08 -11.50 20.29
CA LEU A 101 -5.28 -10.75 19.91
C LEU A 101 -4.96 -9.26 19.70
N PRO A 102 -5.58 -8.56 18.73
CA PRO A 102 -5.35 -7.13 18.53
C PRO A 102 -5.79 -6.27 19.73
N PRO A 103 -4.89 -5.46 20.32
CA PRO A 103 -5.30 -4.39 21.25
C PRO A 103 -6.16 -3.32 20.57
N ALA A 104 -6.82 -2.46 21.35
CA ALA A 104 -7.57 -1.32 20.82
C ALA A 104 -6.72 -0.40 19.92
N GLY A 105 -7.28 0.02 18.78
CA GLY A 105 -6.62 0.94 17.85
C GLY A 105 -5.57 0.30 16.95
N THR A 106 -5.42 -1.02 17.00
CA THR A 106 -4.49 -1.75 16.14
C THR A 106 -4.96 -1.70 14.69
N ARG A 107 -4.03 -1.42 13.77
CA ARG A 107 -4.30 -1.48 12.34
C ARG A 107 -4.37 -2.94 11.88
N LEU A 108 -5.54 -3.35 11.42
CA LEU A 108 -5.81 -4.70 10.94
C LEU A 108 -5.35 -4.91 9.49
N GLY A 109 -5.41 -3.84 8.69
CA GLY A 109 -5.05 -3.84 7.28
C GLY A 109 -5.20 -2.44 6.67
N TYR A 110 -4.63 -2.23 5.48
CA TYR A 110 -4.74 -0.95 4.77
C TYR A 110 -4.62 -1.08 3.25
N ILE A 111 -5.20 -0.11 2.57
CA ILE A 111 -4.91 0.24 1.19
C ILE A 111 -4.36 1.66 1.20
N LEU A 112 -3.18 1.87 0.62
CA LEU A 112 -2.52 3.17 0.57
C LEU A 112 -2.34 3.63 -0.86
N PHE A 113 -2.51 4.93 -1.06
CA PHE A 113 -2.29 5.61 -2.33
C PHE A 113 -1.12 6.57 -2.15
N GLY A 114 -0.16 6.51 -3.07
CA GLY A 114 1.18 7.05 -2.86
C GLY A 114 1.87 7.59 -4.09
N GLY A 115 2.98 8.28 -3.84
CA GLY A 115 3.87 8.86 -4.85
C GLY A 115 5.19 9.28 -4.22
N MET A 116 6.19 9.59 -5.05
CA MET A 116 7.47 10.14 -4.59
C MET A 116 7.34 11.65 -4.33
N ASP A 117 7.92 12.14 -3.24
CA ASP A 117 8.05 13.58 -2.96
C ASP A 117 9.35 14.20 -3.50
N GLY A 118 10.03 13.50 -4.41
CA GLY A 118 11.36 13.83 -4.91
C GLY A 118 12.50 13.14 -4.17
N ALA A 119 12.26 12.53 -3.00
CA ALA A 119 13.28 11.77 -2.26
C ALA A 119 12.77 10.44 -1.72
N THR A 120 11.54 10.40 -1.19
CA THR A 120 10.98 9.25 -0.50
C THR A 120 9.58 8.92 -1.01
N GLN A 121 9.21 7.64 -0.94
CA GLN A 121 7.84 7.22 -1.18
C GLN A 121 6.94 7.71 -0.04
N LYS A 122 5.89 8.44 -0.40
CA LYS A 122 4.84 8.91 0.52
C LYS A 122 3.53 8.24 0.18
N ASN A 123 2.70 8.06 1.21
CA ASN A 123 1.37 7.48 1.10
C ASN A 123 0.33 8.49 1.64
N PRO A 124 0.08 9.64 0.98
CA PRO A 124 -0.74 10.70 1.57
C PRO A 124 -2.22 10.35 1.72
N ALA A 125 -2.73 9.34 1.01
CA ALA A 125 -4.13 8.90 1.13
C ALA A 125 -4.22 7.41 1.47
N GLY A 126 -5.26 7.03 2.21
CA GLY A 126 -5.44 5.63 2.60
C GLY A 126 -6.81 5.27 3.13
N ILE A 127 -7.10 3.97 3.06
CA ILE A 127 -8.25 3.29 3.65
C ILE A 127 -7.69 2.30 4.65
N VAL A 128 -8.16 2.34 5.89
CA VAL A 128 -7.54 1.59 6.99
C VAL A 128 -8.61 0.92 7.84
N GLY A 129 -8.48 -0.40 8.03
CA GLY A 129 -9.25 -1.16 9.01
C GLY A 129 -8.52 -1.19 10.35
N TYR A 130 -9.26 -1.08 11.44
CA TYR A 130 -8.69 -1.07 12.79
C TYR A 130 -9.60 -1.75 13.81
N SER A 131 -9.03 -2.23 14.91
CA SER A 131 -9.78 -2.78 16.05
C SER A 131 -10.39 -1.68 16.92
N GLU A 132 -11.68 -1.79 17.18
CA GLU A 132 -12.41 -0.98 18.15
C GLU A 132 -12.47 -1.71 19.49
N GLY A 133 -11.52 -1.35 20.36
CA GLY A 133 -11.32 -2.05 21.62
C GLY A 133 -10.34 -3.22 21.49
N THR A 134 -9.94 -3.76 22.64
CA THR A 134 -9.09 -4.95 22.69
C THR A 134 -9.94 -6.16 22.34
N TRP A 135 -9.53 -6.90 21.32
CA TRP A 135 -10.20 -8.13 20.95
C TRP A 135 -10.00 -9.19 22.03
N ALA A 136 -11.03 -10.01 22.23
CA ALA A 136 -11.01 -11.13 23.17
C ALA A 136 -11.38 -12.43 22.45
N SER A 137 -10.95 -13.57 23.00
CA SER A 137 -11.39 -14.87 22.53
C SER A 137 -12.92 -14.97 22.64
N GLY A 138 -13.55 -15.72 21.73
CA GLY A 138 -15.00 -15.90 21.73
C GLY A 138 -15.80 -14.86 20.94
N GLY A 139 -15.18 -14.14 20.00
CA GLY A 139 -15.90 -13.34 19.00
C GLY A 139 -16.02 -11.85 19.30
N VAL A 140 -15.30 -11.34 20.30
CA VAL A 140 -15.17 -9.89 20.51
C VAL A 140 -14.17 -9.35 19.49
N THR A 141 -14.69 -8.92 18.35
CA THR A 141 -13.89 -8.43 17.21
C THR A 141 -14.37 -7.07 16.72
N GLY A 142 -14.79 -6.20 17.65
CA GLY A 142 -15.20 -4.83 17.32
C GLY A 142 -14.17 -4.19 16.40
N ALA A 143 -14.63 -3.67 15.27
CA ALA A 143 -13.75 -3.11 14.25
C ALA A 143 -14.46 -1.98 13.53
N GLY A 144 -13.68 -1.00 13.11
CA GLY A 144 -14.13 0.05 12.22
C GLY A 144 -13.17 0.20 11.07
N PHE A 145 -13.48 1.14 10.19
CA PHE A 145 -12.55 1.57 9.16
C PHE A 145 -12.62 3.08 8.97
N TYR A 146 -11.51 3.65 8.53
CA TYR A 146 -11.43 5.08 8.27
C TYR A 146 -10.68 5.39 6.97
N PHE A 147 -10.99 6.57 6.45
CA PHE A 147 -10.32 7.20 5.32
C PHE A 147 -9.42 8.31 5.86
N ALA A 148 -8.21 8.39 5.35
CA ALA A 148 -7.23 9.39 5.76
C ALA A 148 -6.60 10.09 4.56
N THR A 149 -6.37 11.39 4.69
CA THR A 149 -5.72 12.23 3.68
C THR A 149 -4.78 13.25 4.31
N THR A 150 -3.71 13.57 3.60
CA THR A 150 -2.83 14.71 3.87
C THR A 150 -3.36 15.92 3.11
N ALA A 151 -3.53 17.06 3.79
CA ALA A 151 -3.92 18.31 3.14
C ALA A 151 -2.77 18.86 2.28
N ALA A 152 -3.08 19.76 1.33
CA ALA A 152 -2.05 20.56 0.66
C ALA A 152 -1.16 21.26 1.71
N ASP A 153 0.14 21.35 1.42
CA ASP A 153 1.15 21.97 2.29
C ASP A 153 1.29 21.34 3.70
N SER A 154 0.77 20.12 3.88
CA SER A 154 0.94 19.34 5.11
C SER A 154 1.85 18.14 4.89
N THR A 155 2.59 17.77 5.94
CA THR A 155 3.37 16.52 5.97
C THR A 155 2.66 15.41 6.76
N SER A 156 1.50 15.69 7.37
CA SER A 156 0.80 14.77 8.25
C SER A 156 -0.50 14.26 7.62
N ARG A 157 -0.62 12.94 7.55
CA ARG A 157 -1.85 12.28 7.12
C ARG A 157 -2.81 12.19 8.31
N LEU A 158 -4.00 12.74 8.15
CA LEU A 158 -5.04 12.76 9.18
C LEU A 158 -6.24 11.93 8.74
N GLU A 159 -6.96 11.35 9.70
CA GLU A 159 -8.27 10.76 9.48
C GLU A 159 -9.29 11.83 9.07
N ARG A 160 -10.14 11.54 8.08
CA ARG A 160 -11.19 12.46 7.61
C ARG A 160 -12.60 11.91 7.79
N LEU A 161 -12.79 10.61 7.56
CA LEU A 161 -14.07 9.93 7.69
C LEU A 161 -13.85 8.57 8.33
N ARG A 162 -14.73 8.17 9.24
CA ARG A 162 -14.69 6.86 9.90
C ARG A 162 -16.07 6.28 10.00
N ILE A 163 -16.20 4.97 9.76
CA ILE A 163 -17.35 4.19 10.20
C ILE A 163 -16.88 3.37 11.39
N ALA A 164 -17.48 3.65 12.54
CA ALA A 164 -17.19 2.92 13.76
C ALA A 164 -17.89 1.55 13.75
N GLY A 165 -17.47 0.65 14.62
CA GLY A 165 -18.03 -0.69 14.80
C GLY A 165 -19.44 -0.69 15.35
N ASP A 166 -19.89 0.43 15.92
CA ASP A 166 -21.29 0.69 16.24
C ASP A 166 -22.11 1.22 15.05
N GLY A 167 -21.51 1.31 13.85
CA GLY A 167 -22.14 1.76 12.62
C GLY A 167 -22.20 3.28 12.44
N ARG A 168 -21.78 4.08 13.42
CA ARG A 168 -21.82 5.54 13.30
C ARG A 168 -20.75 6.04 12.33
N ILE A 169 -21.14 7.00 11.49
CA ILE A 169 -20.22 7.77 10.65
C ILE A 169 -19.70 8.95 11.44
N ARG A 170 -18.38 9.13 11.45
CA ARG A 170 -17.68 10.27 12.07
C ARG A 170 -16.93 11.03 10.99
N LEU A 171 -17.04 12.35 11.03
CA LEU A 171 -16.21 13.26 10.24
C LEU A 171 -15.14 13.82 11.17
N SER A 172 -13.89 13.44 10.91
CA SER A 172 -12.73 13.75 11.77
C SER A 172 -11.87 14.83 11.09
N ASN A 173 -11.13 15.60 11.90
CA ASN A 173 -10.17 16.62 11.46
C ASN A 173 -10.69 17.47 10.27
N GLN A 174 -11.94 17.91 10.36
CA GLN A 174 -12.53 18.78 9.34
C GLN A 174 -11.80 20.12 9.32
N PRO A 175 -11.78 20.83 8.15
CA PRO A 175 -11.33 22.21 8.11
C PRO A 175 -12.04 23.05 9.16
N ALA A 176 -11.39 24.14 9.60
CA ALA A 176 -12.03 25.11 10.47
C ALA A 176 -13.33 25.62 9.84
N ALA A 177 -14.30 25.98 10.67
CA ALA A 177 -15.57 26.55 10.22
C ALA A 177 -15.32 27.68 9.21
N PRO A 178 -15.89 27.60 7.99
CA PRO A 178 -15.57 28.57 6.96
C PRO A 178 -16.18 29.94 7.28
N ALA A 179 -15.42 31.01 7.00
CA ALA A 179 -16.00 32.33 6.84
C ALA A 179 -16.96 32.34 5.63
N ASN A 180 -17.92 33.27 5.59
CA ASN A 180 -18.97 33.29 4.56
C ASN A 180 -18.41 33.30 3.11
N ASN A 181 -17.23 33.89 2.91
CA ASN A 181 -16.53 33.99 1.63
C ASN A 181 -15.23 33.16 1.57
N ALA A 182 -15.03 32.23 2.51
CA ALA A 182 -13.86 31.35 2.49
C ALA A 182 -13.84 30.51 1.21
N THR A 183 -12.64 30.18 0.73
CA THR A 183 -12.48 29.43 -0.52
C THR A 183 -13.17 28.07 -0.44
N CYS A 184 -14.03 27.77 -1.41
CA CYS A 184 -14.74 26.50 -1.48
C CYS A 184 -15.19 26.16 -2.90
N THR A 185 -15.35 24.87 -3.14
CA THR A 185 -15.94 24.32 -4.36
C THR A 185 -17.38 23.91 -4.09
N ALA A 186 -18.27 24.16 -5.05
CA ALA A 186 -19.67 23.75 -4.91
C ALA A 186 -19.77 22.24 -4.58
N GLY A 187 -20.49 21.91 -3.51
CA GLY A 187 -20.59 20.55 -2.96
C GLY A 187 -19.70 20.27 -1.75
N ASP A 188 -18.75 21.15 -1.42
CA ASP A 188 -17.96 21.03 -0.18
C ASP A 188 -18.90 21.06 1.04
N LEU A 189 -18.69 20.11 1.96
CA LEU A 189 -19.44 19.97 3.21
C LEU A 189 -18.47 20.05 4.38
N VAL A 190 -18.78 20.85 5.39
CA VAL A 190 -18.01 20.94 6.64
C VAL A 190 -18.93 20.77 7.83
N LEU A 191 -18.64 19.79 8.68
CA LEU A 191 -19.28 19.64 9.98
C LEU A 191 -18.47 20.39 11.03
N ASP A 192 -19.07 21.43 11.61
CA ASP A 192 -18.54 22.14 12.77
C ASP A 192 -19.25 21.66 14.03
N ALA A 193 -18.73 20.57 14.60
CA ALA A 193 -19.30 19.96 15.80
C ALA A 193 -19.18 20.87 17.03
N ALA A 194 -18.17 21.76 17.09
CA ALA A 194 -17.96 22.62 18.25
C ALA A 194 -19.04 23.69 18.37
N ASN A 195 -19.51 24.22 17.24
CA ASN A 195 -20.57 25.23 17.21
C ASN A 195 -21.93 24.67 16.75
N ALA A 196 -22.04 23.35 16.54
CA ALA A 196 -23.25 22.68 16.11
C ALA A 196 -23.81 23.21 14.77
N TYR A 197 -22.94 23.36 13.76
CA TYR A 197 -23.35 23.74 12.40
C TYR A 197 -22.92 22.72 11.36
N LEU A 198 -23.72 22.61 10.31
CA LEU A 198 -23.33 22.00 9.04
C LEU A 198 -23.26 23.06 7.96
N TYR A 199 -22.13 23.15 7.27
CA TYR A 199 -21.87 24.10 6.20
C TYR A 199 -21.87 23.41 4.85
N LEU A 200 -22.53 24.00 3.85
CA LEU A 200 -22.55 23.55 2.46
C LEU A 200 -22.12 24.68 1.53
N CYS A 201 -21.08 24.45 0.73
CA CYS A 201 -20.71 25.36 -0.34
C CYS A 201 -21.68 25.16 -1.52
N THR A 202 -22.47 26.18 -1.84
CA THR A 202 -23.54 26.10 -2.85
C THR A 202 -23.12 26.64 -4.21
N ALA A 203 -22.07 27.45 -4.24
CA ALA A 203 -21.35 27.95 -5.41
C ALA A 203 -19.93 28.32 -4.97
N THR A 204 -19.00 28.56 -5.90
CA THR A 204 -17.62 28.94 -5.56
C THR A 204 -17.59 30.03 -4.49
N ASN A 205 -16.89 29.74 -3.39
CA ASN A 205 -16.72 30.63 -2.24
C ASN A 205 -18.05 31.14 -1.61
N THR A 206 -19.14 30.38 -1.76
CA THR A 206 -20.48 30.75 -1.27
C THR A 206 -21.01 29.70 -0.30
N TRP A 207 -20.87 29.97 0.99
CA TRP A 207 -21.30 29.06 2.04
C TRP A 207 -22.75 29.30 2.49
N LYS A 208 -23.47 28.21 2.72
CA LYS A 208 -24.71 28.15 3.50
C LYS A 208 -24.46 27.32 4.74
N ARG A 209 -25.23 27.57 5.81
CA ARG A 209 -25.15 26.76 7.03
C ARG A 209 -26.53 26.45 7.58
N MET A 210 -26.64 25.32 8.26
CA MET A 210 -27.77 24.96 9.11
C MET A 210 -27.26 24.72 10.52
N SER A 211 -27.99 25.21 11.53
CA SER A 211 -27.72 24.93 12.94
C SER A 211 -28.40 23.64 13.35
N PHE A 212 -27.70 22.82 14.14
CA PHE A 212 -28.32 21.77 14.92
C PHE A 212 -28.79 22.38 16.25
N THR A 213 -30.04 22.10 16.62
CA THR A 213 -30.58 22.47 17.94
C THR A 213 -30.53 21.24 18.84
N ALA A 214 -30.29 21.45 20.14
CA ALA A 214 -30.42 20.37 21.12
C ALA A 214 -31.86 19.85 21.10
N TYR A 215 -32.01 18.53 21.18
CA TYR A 215 -33.29 17.86 21.31
C TYR A 215 -33.74 17.78 22.77
#